data_AF-A0A5Q4EW02-F1
#
_entry.id   AF-A0A5Q4EW02-F1
#
_cell.length_a   1.000
_cell.length_b   1.000
_cell.length_c   1.000
_cell.angle_alpha   90.00
_cell.angle_beta   90.00
_cell.angle_gamma   90.00
#
_symmetry.space_group_name_H-M   'P 1'
#
loop_
_entity.id
_entity.type
_entity.pdbx_description
1 polymer ?
#
loop_
_entity_poly.entity_id
_entity_poly.type
_entity_poly.pdbx_seq_one_letter_code
_entity_poly.pdbx_strand_id
1 'polypeptide(L)' 'MSTLRAVQIALVLCIAGLAVQLLTSLFWSPISFILFASVGVTLVVCGTLVFIWTVLRELRHTGAL' A
#
# COMPACT_ATOMS: atom_id res chain seq x y z
N MET A 1 18.19 -2.53 4.19
CA MET A 1 16.94 -2.97 4.86
C MET A 1 16.80 -4.46 4.64
N SER A 2 16.42 -5.22 5.67
CA SER A 2 16.06 -6.63 5.49
C SER A 2 14.77 -6.74 4.68
N THR A 3 14.65 -7.76 3.83
CA THR A 3 13.45 -8.05 3.01
C THR A 3 12.18 -8.08 3.85
N LEU A 4 12.27 -8.67 5.05
CA LEU A 4 11.20 -8.68 6.05
C LEU A 4 10.72 -7.27 6.45
N ARG A 5 11.64 -6.34 6.74
CA ARG A 5 11.26 -4.95 7.11
C ARG A 5 10.60 -4.22 5.94
N ALA A 6 11.08 -4.43 4.72
CA ALA A 6 10.48 -3.80 3.54
C ALA A 6 9.06 -4.33 3.27
N VAL A 7 8.83 -5.65 3.42
CA VAL A 7 7.50 -6.25 3.33
C VAL A 7 6.57 -5.74 4.44
N GLN A 8 7.07 -5.59 5.67
CA GLN A 8 6.27 -5.01 6.76
C GLN A 8 5.84 -3.57 6.47
N ILE A 9 6.73 -2.73 5.95
CA ILE A 9 6.39 -1.36 5.57
C ILE A 9 5.35 -1.34 4.44
N ALA A 10 5.53 -2.19 3.42
CA ALA A 10 4.56 -2.33 2.34
C ALA A 10 3.17 -2.76 2.87
N LEU A 11 3.13 -3.73 3.77
CA LEU A 11 1.91 -4.19 4.41
C LEU A 11 1.23 -3.08 5.21
N VAL A 12 1.99 -2.34 6.02
CA VAL A 12 1.46 -1.21 6.80
C VAL A 12 0.88 -0.12 5.89
N LEU A 13 1.57 0.21 4.79
CA LEU A 13 1.07 1.17 3.79
C LEU A 13 -0.26 0.71 3.18
N CYS A 14 -0.36 -0.56 2.79
CA CYS A 14 -1.60 -1.12 2.24
C CYS A 14 -2.74 -1.12 3.27
N ILE A 15 -2.48 -1.58 4.50
CA ILE A 15 -3.49 -1.60 5.56
C ILE A 15 -3.95 -0.18 5.90
N ALA A 16 -3.03 0.77 6.02
CA ALA A 16 -3.37 2.17 6.28
C ALA A 16 -4.21 2.76 5.14
N GLY A 17 -3.84 2.52 3.88
CA GLY A 17 -4.62 2.97 2.72
C GLY A 17 -6.03 2.38 2.67
N LEU A 18 -6.17 1.08 2.94
CA LEU A 18 -7.46 0.40 3.05
C LEU A 18 -8.30 0.92 4.22
N ALA A 19 -7.67 1.20 5.37
CA ALA A 19 -8.35 1.79 6.52
C ALA A 19 -8.88 3.19 6.18
N VAL A 20 -8.09 4.02 5.50
CA VAL A 20 -8.54 5.34 5.02
C VAL A 20 -9.72 5.20 4.07
N GLN A 21 -9.70 4.24 3.14
CA GLN A 21 -10.82 3.95 2.25
C GLN A 21 -12.08 3.50 3.01
N LEU A 22 -11.94 2.60 3.99
CA LEU A 22 -13.05 2.18 4.85
C LEU A 22 -13.64 3.37 5.62
N LEU A 23 -12.80 4.26 6.15
CA LEU A 23 -13.26 5.47 6.81
C LEU A 23 -14.01 6.40 5.86
N THR A 24 -13.67 6.45 4.57
CA THR A 24 -14.43 7.26 3.59
C THR A 24 -15.88 6.83 3.46
N SER A 25 -16.18 5.54 3.64
CA SER A 25 -17.55 5.04 3.58
C SER A 25 -18.44 5.59 4.72
N LEU A 26 -17.83 6.11 5.78
CA LEU A 26 -18.52 6.72 6.92
C LEU A 26 -18.82 8.22 6.69
N PHE A 27 -18.18 8.87 5.73
CA PHE A 27 -18.37 10.30 5.44
C PHE A 27 -19.23 10.50 4.18
N TRP A 28 -20.46 10.98 4.35
CA TRP A 28 -21.45 11.16 3.28
C TRP A 28 -21.31 12.47 2.46
N SER A 29 -20.15 13.13 2.52
CA SER A 29 -19.87 14.30 1.67
C SER A 29 -19.13 13.86 0.40
N PRO A 30 -19.60 14.24 -0.81
CA PRO A 30 -18.94 13.90 -2.06
C PRO A 30 -17.49 14.40 -2.12
N ILE A 31 -17.23 15.58 -1.55
CA ILE A 31 -15.90 16.19 -1.54
C ILE A 31 -14.96 15.42 -0.61
N SER A 32 -15.41 15.08 0.60
CA SER A 32 -14.59 14.28 1.53
C SER A 32 -14.31 12.90 0.96
N PHE A 33 -15.30 12.28 0.29
CA PHE A 33 -15.13 10.98 -0.33
C PHE A 33 -13.99 11.00 -1.35
N ILE A 34 -13.97 11.97 -2.29
CA ILE A 34 -12.93 12.07 -3.32
C ILE A 34 -11.55 12.29 -2.69
N LEU A 35 -11.44 13.18 -1.71
CA LEU A 35 -10.16 13.50 -1.07
C LEU A 35 -9.59 12.31 -0.30
N PHE A 36 -10.39 11.65 0.54
CA PHE A 36 -9.88 10.52 1.30
C PHE A 36 -9.70 9.27 0.43
N ALA A 37 -10.55 9.03 -0.57
CA ALA A 37 -10.41 7.90 -1.47
C ALA A 37 -9.12 8.04 -2.29
N SER A 38 -8.81 9.23 -2.79
CA SER A 38 -7.56 9.48 -3.52
C SER A 38 -6.33 9.23 -2.63
N VAL A 39 -6.32 9.73 -1.39
CA VAL A 39 -5.23 9.46 -0.43
C VAL A 39 -5.09 7.96 -0.13
N GLY A 40 -6.21 7.28 0.13
CA GLY A 40 -6.23 5.86 0.42
C GLY A 40 -5.72 5.01 -0.76
N VAL A 41 -6.16 5.33 -1.99
CA VAL A 41 -5.67 4.69 -3.21
C VAL A 41 -4.16 4.91 -3.37
N THR A 42 -3.66 6.14 -3.18
CA THR A 42 -2.22 6.42 -3.27
C THR A 42 -1.42 5.59 -2.28
N LEU A 43 -1.87 5.48 -1.02
CA LEU A 43 -1.20 4.65 -0.01
C LEU A 43 -1.15 3.17 -0.43
N VAL A 44 -2.27 2.61 -0.90
CA VAL A 44 -2.33 1.21 -1.36
C VAL A 44 -1.40 0.98 -2.55
N VAL A 45 -1.39 1.90 -3.53
CA VAL A 45 -0.51 1.81 -4.70
C VAL A 45 0.96 1.88 -4.28
N CYS A 46 1.34 2.82 -3.42
CA CYS A 46 2.70 2.92 -2.92
C CYS A 46 3.13 1.65 -2.15
N GLY A 47 2.30 1.14 -1.25
CA GLY A 47 2.57 -0.11 -0.53
C GLY A 47 2.74 -1.29 -1.48
N THR A 48 1.86 -1.41 -2.48
CA THR A 48 1.92 -2.47 -3.49
C THR A 48 3.19 -2.40 -4.32
N LEU A 49 3.60 -1.20 -4.76
CA LEU A 49 4.84 -1.03 -5.52
C LEU A 49 6.08 -1.41 -4.70
N VAL A 50 6.13 -1.01 -3.42
CA VAL A 50 7.23 -1.39 -2.52
C VAL A 50 7.26 -2.91 -2.33
N PHE A 51 6.11 -3.56 -2.18
CA PHE A 51 6.02 -5.01 -2.09
C PHE A 51 6.55 -5.70 -3.36
N ILE A 52 6.02 -5.31 -4.54
CA ILE A 52 6.43 -5.88 -5.83
C ILE A 52 7.94 -5.71 -6.03
N TRP A 53 8.47 -4.50 -5.80
CA TRP A 53 9.89 -4.24 -5.96
C TRP A 53 10.75 -5.09 -5.01
N THR A 54 10.32 -5.23 -3.76
CA THR A 54 11.01 -6.06 -2.77
C THR A 54 11.01 -7.53 -3.17
N VAL A 55 9.87 -8.06 -3.62
CA VAL A 55 9.74 -9.45 -4.08
C VAL A 55 10.56 -9.70 -5.33
N LEU A 56 10.49 -8.83 -6.34
CA LEU A 56 11.29 -8.96 -7.56
C LEU A 56 12.79 -8.94 -7.28
N ARG A 57 13.22 -8.07 -6.35
CA ARG A 57 14.62 -8.01 -5.92
C ARG A 57 15.06 -9.32 -5.24
N GLU A 58 14.21 -9.88 -4.38
CA GLU A 58 14.51 -11.13 -3.67
C GLU A 58 14.53 -12.33 -4.63
N LEU A 59 13.58 -12.41 -5.57
CA LEU A 59 13.52 -13.47 -6.57
C LEU A 59 14.75 -13.45 -7.50
N ARG A 60 15.19 -12.26 -7.94
CA ARG A 60 16.45 -12.09 -8.69
C ARG A 60 17.66 -12.52 -7.86
N HIS A 61 17.68 -12.20 -6.57
CA HIS A 61 18.78 -12.60 -5.68
C HIS A 61 18.84 -14.12 -5.48
N THR A 62 17.69 -14.79 -5.50
CA THR A 62 17.56 -16.24 -5.32
C THR A 62 17.73 -17.01 -6.64
N GLY A 63 17.84 -16.32 -7.78
CA GLY A 63 17.96 -16.93 -9.12
C GLY A 63 16.67 -17.60 -9.61
N ALA A 64 15.53 -17.26 -9.02
CA ALA A 64 14.21 -17.79 -9.39
C ALA A 64 13.56 -17.02 -10.57
N LEU A 65 14.21 -15.93 -11.01
CA LEU A 65 13.84 -15.05 -12.12
C LEU A 65 15.11 -14.77 -12.95
#